data_AF-A0AAV1TI28-F1
#
_entry.id   AF-A0AAV1TI28-F1
#
_cell.length_a   1.000
_cell.length_b   1.000
_cell.length_c   1.000
_cell.angle_alpha   90.00
_cell.angle_beta   90.00
_cell.angle_gamma   90.00
#
_symmetry.space_group_name_H-M   'P 1'
#
loop_
_entity.id
_entity.type
_entity.pdbx_description
1 polymer ?
#
loop_
_entity_poly.entity_id
_entity_poly.type
_entity_poly.pdbx_seq_one_letter_code
_entity_poly.pdbx_strand_id
1 'polypeptide(L)'
;MTRVVGGGARSAADKVVQHNGYGSVSIEGFYVQDFGKLFRSCGTCGDKGVSISIKNVFAVNGRVSILTKNKSDRATIENIKIKGKKVDVCSWSDGTGAGGEPRKSGVGPSGSGCSYSPNTITYV
;
A
#
# COMPACT_ATOMS: atom_id res chain seq x y z
N MET A 1 2.02 -15.59 -7.66
CA MET A 1 1.33 -14.87 -6.56
C MET A 1 2.27 -14.84 -5.37
N THR A 2 2.45 -13.69 -4.73
CA THR A 2 3.28 -13.53 -3.52
C THR A 2 2.39 -13.35 -2.30
N ARG A 3 2.71 -14.01 -1.18
CA ARG A 3 1.93 -13.93 0.06
C ARG A 3 2.83 -13.63 1.25
N VAL A 4 2.39 -12.68 2.08
CA VAL A 4 2.91 -12.42 3.42
C VAL A 4 1.80 -12.73 4.40
N VAL A 5 2.03 -13.69 5.31
CA VAL A 5 1.03 -14.17 6.27
C VAL A 5 1.62 -14.08 7.67
N GLY A 6 1.04 -13.21 8.51
CA GLY A 6 1.54 -12.96 9.85
C GLY A 6 2.86 -12.17 9.86
N GLY A 7 3.47 -12.08 11.05
CA GLY A 7 4.78 -11.45 11.25
C GLY A 7 4.73 -9.92 11.32
N GLY A 8 5.89 -9.30 11.18
CA GLY A 8 5.96 -7.84 11.18
C GLY A 8 7.32 -7.26 10.81
N ALA A 9 7.33 -5.95 10.57
CA ALA A 9 8.52 -5.18 10.26
C ALA A 9 8.56 -3.86 11.04
N ARG A 10 9.76 -3.40 11.39
CA ARG A 10 9.97 -2.12 12.09
C ARG A 10 11.03 -1.28 11.39
N SER A 11 10.90 0.04 11.50
CA SER A 11 11.95 1.01 11.15
C SER A 11 12.36 1.02 9.67
N ALA A 12 11.47 0.62 8.76
CA ALA A 12 11.73 0.74 7.33
C ALA A 12 11.74 2.22 6.92
N ALA A 13 12.87 2.71 6.41
CA ALA A 13 13.03 4.12 6.04
C ALA A 13 12.02 4.57 4.96
N ASP A 14 11.87 3.77 3.90
CA ASP A 14 10.94 4.06 2.79
C ASP A 14 9.85 3.00 2.65
N LYS A 15 10.18 1.75 2.27
CA LYS A 15 9.20 0.73 1.86
C LYS A 15 9.43 -0.58 2.61
N VAL A 16 8.36 -1.20 3.08
CA VAL A 16 8.41 -2.54 3.68
C VAL A 16 8.29 -3.62 2.60
N VAL A 17 7.26 -3.54 1.76
CA VAL A 17 7.04 -4.43 0.63
C VAL A 17 7.10 -3.64 -0.67
N GLN A 18 8.01 -4.03 -1.56
CA GLN A 18 8.17 -3.49 -2.90
C GLN A 18 7.84 -4.58 -3.92
N HIS A 19 6.96 -4.30 -4.88
CA HIS A 19 6.61 -5.26 -5.94
C HIS A 19 6.89 -4.68 -7.33
N ASN A 20 7.77 -5.34 -8.09
CA ASN A 20 8.21 -4.87 -9.42
C ASN A 20 7.64 -5.69 -10.59
N GLY A 21 7.17 -6.90 -10.31
CA GLY A 21 6.73 -7.84 -11.33
C GLY A 21 5.24 -7.74 -11.66
N TYR A 22 4.82 -8.58 -12.59
CA TYR A 22 3.39 -8.85 -12.85
C TYR A 22 2.78 -9.70 -11.71
N GLY A 23 1.46 -9.89 -11.76
CA GLY A 23 0.74 -10.82 -10.90
C GLY A 23 0.11 -10.16 -9.68
N SER A 24 0.12 -10.88 -8.55
CA SER A 24 -0.63 -10.52 -7.35
C SER A 24 0.17 -10.62 -6.07
N VAL A 25 -0.15 -9.76 -5.11
CA VAL A 25 0.42 -9.73 -3.76
C VAL A 25 -0.70 -9.71 -2.71
N SER A 26 -0.56 -10.53 -1.69
CA SER A 26 -1.42 -10.52 -0.51
C SER A 26 -0.59 -10.31 0.76
N ILE A 27 -1.00 -9.38 1.62
CA ILE A 27 -0.46 -9.15 2.95
C ILE A 27 -1.59 -9.33 3.95
N GLU A 28 -1.45 -10.27 4.88
CA GLU A 28 -2.50 -10.60 5.83
C GLU A 28 -1.93 -10.83 7.23
N GLY A 29 -2.56 -10.23 8.25
CA GLY A 29 -2.18 -10.46 9.65
C GLY A 29 -0.84 -9.81 10.04
N PHE A 30 -0.46 -8.72 9.38
CA PHE A 30 0.88 -8.14 9.49
C PHE A 30 0.94 -6.97 10.48
N TYR A 31 2.00 -6.91 11.27
CA TYR A 31 2.33 -5.76 12.12
C TYR A 31 3.40 -4.89 11.47
N VAL A 32 3.20 -3.57 11.43
CA VAL A 32 4.21 -2.65 10.90
C VAL A 32 4.38 -1.42 11.78
N GLN A 33 5.62 -1.03 12.08
CA GLN A 33 5.94 0.12 12.93
C GLN A 33 7.03 1.02 12.33
N ASP A 34 6.90 2.33 12.52
CA ASP A 34 7.91 3.34 12.16
C ASP A 34 8.35 3.25 10.70
N PHE A 35 7.38 3.21 9.79
CA PHE A 35 7.58 2.90 8.37
C PHE A 35 7.19 4.06 7.45
N GLY A 36 7.77 4.11 6.26
CA GLY A 36 7.32 5.02 5.20
C GLY A 36 6.01 4.55 4.57
N LYS A 37 6.10 3.46 3.80
CA LYS A 37 5.01 2.82 3.05
C LYS A 37 5.00 1.32 3.36
N LEU A 38 3.86 0.75 3.73
CA LEU A 38 3.79 -0.72 3.93
C LEU A 38 3.94 -1.44 2.59
N PHE A 39 3.18 -1.03 1.57
CA PHE A 39 3.33 -1.57 0.22
C PHE A 39 3.54 -0.46 -0.81
N ARG A 40 4.46 -0.70 -1.74
CA ARG A 40 4.65 0.11 -2.94
C ARG A 40 4.76 -0.76 -4.20
N SER A 41 3.83 -0.56 -5.13
CA SER A 41 4.00 -1.03 -6.52
C SER A 41 5.16 -0.27 -7.16
N CYS A 42 5.96 -0.87 -8.03
CA CYS A 42 7.07 -0.13 -8.66
C CYS A 42 6.56 0.99 -9.56
N GLY A 43 6.83 2.23 -9.17
CA GLY A 43 6.32 3.39 -9.90
C GLY A 43 7.03 3.70 -11.21
N THR A 44 8.24 3.17 -11.42
CA THR A 44 9.07 3.40 -12.61
C THR A 44 9.24 2.17 -13.50
N CYS A 45 8.64 1.03 -13.12
CA CYS A 45 8.76 -0.23 -13.87
C CYS A 45 7.71 -0.36 -14.99
N GLY A 46 7.00 0.73 -15.30
CA GLY A 46 5.83 0.74 -16.17
C GLY A 46 4.58 0.10 -15.53
N ASP A 47 3.48 0.13 -16.27
CA ASP A 47 2.19 -0.42 -15.82
C ASP A 47 2.18 -1.95 -15.90
N LYS A 48 1.90 -2.59 -14.75
CA LYS A 48 1.87 -4.06 -14.60
C LYS A 48 0.49 -4.61 -14.28
N GLY A 49 -0.46 -3.78 -13.85
CA GLY A 49 -1.81 -4.21 -13.50
C GLY A 49 -1.83 -5.18 -12.31
N VAL A 50 -1.08 -4.86 -11.25
CA VAL A 50 -0.91 -5.73 -10.08
C VAL A 50 -2.23 -5.82 -9.30
N SER A 51 -2.59 -7.03 -8.87
CA SER A 51 -3.72 -7.26 -7.94
C SER A 51 -3.22 -7.36 -6.50
N ILE A 52 -3.67 -6.45 -5.64
CA ILE A 52 -3.12 -6.24 -4.29
C ILE A 52 -4.23 -6.46 -3.26
N SER A 53 -3.95 -7.27 -2.24
CA SER A 53 -4.84 -7.47 -1.08
C SER A 53 -4.08 -7.18 0.21
N ILE A 54 -4.59 -6.27 1.05
CA ILE A 54 -4.02 -5.97 2.36
C ILE A 54 -5.12 -6.10 3.41
N LYS A 55 -4.98 -7.08 4.31
CA LYS A 55 -6.00 -7.40 5.31
C LYS A 55 -5.42 -7.56 6.71
N ASN A 56 -6.21 -7.23 7.73
CA ASN A 56 -5.88 -7.53 9.13
C ASN A 56 -4.50 -6.97 9.53
N VAL A 57 -4.23 -5.71 9.21
CA VAL A 57 -2.93 -5.06 9.47
C VAL A 57 -3.04 -4.14 10.67
N PHE A 58 -2.04 -4.21 11.56
CA PHE A 58 -1.85 -3.21 12.59
C PHE A 58 -0.61 -2.35 12.27
N ALA A 59 -0.87 -1.10 11.90
CA ALA A 59 0.14 -0.13 11.50
C ALA A 59 0.35 0.91 12.60
N VAL A 60 1.59 1.15 12.99
CA VAL A 60 1.96 2.09 14.05
C VAL A 60 2.97 3.10 13.50
N ASN A 61 2.74 4.40 13.74
CA ASN A 61 3.66 5.48 13.37
C ASN A 61 4.08 5.46 11.89
N GLY A 62 3.13 5.25 10.99
CA GLY A 62 3.36 5.40 9.55
C GLY A 62 3.69 6.85 9.19
N ARG A 63 4.51 7.05 8.15
CA ARG A 63 4.88 8.39 7.65
C ARG A 63 4.19 8.78 6.35
N VAL A 64 3.90 7.83 5.46
CA VAL A 64 3.37 8.13 4.12
C VAL A 64 2.03 7.41 3.88
N SER A 65 2.04 6.09 3.78
CA SER A 65 0.85 5.34 3.37
C SER A 65 0.85 3.88 3.82
N ILE A 66 -0.33 3.27 3.90
CA ILE A 66 -0.45 1.80 3.95
C ILE A 66 -0.15 1.24 2.56
N LEU A 67 -0.82 1.76 1.54
CA LEU A 67 -0.65 1.34 0.16
C LEU A 67 -0.38 2.54 -0.76
N THR A 68 0.67 2.42 -1.58
CA THR A 68 0.86 3.24 -2.78
C THR A 68 0.92 2.34 -4.02
N LYS A 69 -0.07 2.48 -4.90
CA LYS A 69 -0.21 1.68 -6.13
C LYS A 69 -0.02 2.52 -7.40
N ASN A 70 0.15 1.87 -8.54
CA ASN A 70 0.06 2.57 -9.83
C ASN A 70 -1.43 2.69 -10.24
N LYS A 71 -1.75 3.60 -11.16
CA LYS A 71 -3.13 3.74 -11.68
C LYS A 71 -3.67 2.44 -12.29
N SER A 72 -2.81 1.66 -12.95
CA SER A 72 -3.16 0.37 -13.56
C SER A 72 -3.48 -0.75 -12.55
N ASP A 73 -3.03 -0.62 -11.31
CA ASP A 73 -3.18 -1.65 -10.28
C ASP A 73 -4.58 -1.66 -9.66
N ARG A 74 -5.00 -2.81 -9.11
CA ARG A 74 -6.25 -2.96 -8.33
C ARG A 74 -5.94 -3.41 -6.92
N ALA A 75 -6.52 -2.74 -5.94
CA ALA A 75 -6.26 -2.97 -4.53
C ALA A 75 -7.54 -3.17 -3.73
N THR A 76 -7.54 -4.19 -2.87
CA THR A 76 -8.55 -4.42 -1.84
C THR A 76 -7.90 -4.27 -0.48
N ILE A 77 -8.48 -3.42 0.38
CA ILE A 77 -7.95 -3.11 1.70
C ILE A 77 -9.07 -3.30 2.72
N GLU A 78 -8.79 -4.04 3.78
CA GLU A 78 -9.80 -4.42 4.77
C GLU A 78 -9.20 -4.58 6.16
N ASN A 79 -9.93 -4.13 7.18
CA ASN A 79 -9.58 -4.28 8.58
C ASN A 79 -8.15 -3.79 8.90
N ILE A 80 -7.93 -2.49 8.71
CA ILE A 80 -6.66 -1.83 9.00
C ILE A 80 -6.81 -1.00 10.25
N LYS A 81 -5.97 -1.28 11.25
CA LYS A 81 -5.85 -0.46 12.46
C LYS A 81 -4.60 0.40 12.35
N ILE A 82 -4.74 1.71 12.51
CA ILE A 82 -3.66 2.69 12.38
C ILE A 82 -3.51 3.41 13.72
N LYS A 83 -2.34 3.27 14.34
CA LYS A 83 -1.97 3.99 15.57
C LYS A 83 -1.03 5.14 15.28
N GLY A 84 -1.33 6.30 15.84
CA GLY A 84 -0.52 7.51 15.71
C GLY A 84 -1.04 8.46 14.63
N LYS A 85 -0.13 9.06 13.86
CA LYS A 85 -0.47 10.08 12.84
C LYS A 85 -1.36 9.46 11.76
N LYS A 86 -2.32 10.23 11.24
CA LYS A 86 -3.08 9.83 10.05
C LYS A 86 -2.13 9.70 8.85
N VAL A 87 -2.31 8.64 8.07
CA VAL A 87 -1.58 8.37 6.82
C VAL A 87 -2.56 8.02 5.72
N ASP A 88 -2.12 8.09 4.47
CA ASP A 88 -2.95 7.66 3.35
C ASP A 88 -3.17 6.14 3.41
N VAL A 89 -4.42 5.69 3.49
CA VAL A 89 -4.73 4.25 3.43
C VAL A 89 -4.40 3.71 2.04
N CYS A 90 -4.89 4.37 1.01
CA CYS A 90 -4.57 4.06 -0.37
C CYS A 90 -4.24 5.35 -1.13
N SER A 91 -3.07 5.39 -1.74
CA SER A 91 -2.63 6.45 -2.64
C SER A 91 -2.26 5.84 -3.99
N TRP A 92 -2.34 6.62 -5.06
CA TRP A 92 -1.91 6.18 -6.39
C TRP A 92 -1.05 7.23 -7.08
N SER A 93 -0.17 6.75 -7.94
CA SER A 93 0.70 7.56 -8.80
C SER A 93 0.53 7.19 -10.27
N ASP A 94 0.89 8.14 -11.14
CA ASP A 94 1.10 7.88 -12.55
C ASP A 94 2.35 7.02 -12.71
N GLY A 95 2.20 5.79 -13.20
CA GLY A 95 3.36 4.92 -13.46
C GLY A 95 4.15 5.50 -14.62
N THR A 96 5.35 6.04 -14.38
CA THR A 96 6.18 6.56 -15.47
C THR A 96 7.03 5.42 -16.00
N GLY A 97 6.81 5.03 -17.26
CA GLY A 97 7.63 4.00 -17.93
C GLY A 97 9.09 4.42 -18.17
N ALA A 98 9.42 5.70 -17.90
CA ALA A 98 10.75 6.27 -17.99
C ALA A 98 11.12 6.85 -16.62
N GLY A 99 12.35 6.62 -16.18
CA GLY A 99 12.84 6.94 -14.82
C GLY A 99 12.52 8.35 -14.31
N GLY A 100 12.48 8.47 -12.98
CA GLY A 100 12.06 9.67 -12.23
C GLY A 100 11.12 9.31 -11.09
N GLU A 101 10.94 10.18 -10.08
CA GLU A 101 9.97 9.89 -9.02
C GLU A 101 8.52 10.05 -9.55
N PRO A 102 7.69 9.00 -9.47
CA PRO A 102 6.31 9.05 -9.94
C PRO A 102 5.49 10.03 -9.11
N ARG A 103 4.82 10.96 -9.78
CA ARG A 103 3.97 11.95 -9.10
C ARG A 103 2.73 11.28 -8.51
N LYS A 104 2.41 11.64 -7.27
CA LYS A 104 1.16 11.26 -6.61
C LYS A 104 -0.02 11.90 -7.33
N SER A 105 -0.98 11.08 -7.76
CA SER A 105 -2.15 11.52 -8.53
C SER A 105 -3.45 11.49 -7.72
N GLY A 106 -3.47 10.85 -6.54
CA GLY A 106 -4.63 10.92 -5.64
C GLY A 106 -4.55 9.97 -4.43
N VAL A 107 -5.58 10.06 -3.59
CA VAL A 107 -5.74 9.32 -2.33
C VAL A 107 -7.22 8.99 -2.13
N GLY A 108 -7.50 7.86 -1.46
CA GLY A 108 -8.81 7.56 -0.90
C GLY A 108 -9.44 6.28 -1.45
N PRO A 109 -10.66 5.96 -1.00
CA PRO A 109 -11.46 4.89 -1.58
C PRO A 109 -12.10 5.38 -2.88
N SER A 110 -12.15 4.54 -3.91
CA SER A 110 -12.92 4.75 -5.17
C SER A 110 -12.28 5.64 -6.26
N GLY A 111 -12.71 5.42 -7.52
CA GLY A 111 -12.34 6.20 -8.72
C GLY A 111 -11.05 5.79 -9.45
N SER A 112 -10.15 5.06 -8.80
CA SER A 112 -8.80 4.81 -9.32
C SER A 112 -8.26 3.40 -9.06
N GLY A 113 -9.06 2.47 -8.53
CA GLY A 113 -8.67 1.08 -8.26
C GLY A 113 -8.34 0.75 -6.80
N CYS A 114 -8.65 1.62 -5.84
CA CYS A 114 -8.61 1.31 -4.40
C CYS A 114 -10.01 0.97 -3.88
N SER A 115 -10.22 -0.26 -3.43
CA SER A 115 -11.47 -0.76 -2.87
C SER A 115 -11.31 -0.98 -1.36
N TYR A 116 -11.96 -0.13 -0.57
CA TYR A 116 -12.12 -0.30 0.88
C TYR A 116 -13.29 0.51 1.40
N SER A 117 -13.91 0.04 2.48
CA SER A 117 -14.90 0.80 3.23
C SER A 117 -14.20 1.61 4.32
N PRO A 118 -14.48 2.91 4.49
CA PRO A 118 -13.94 3.69 5.60
C PRO A 118 -14.20 3.06 6.97
N ASN A 119 -15.28 2.31 7.14
CA ASN A 119 -15.64 1.64 8.40
C ASN A 119 -14.68 0.49 8.77
N THR A 120 -13.91 -0.02 7.81
CA THR A 120 -12.89 -1.06 8.07
C THR A 120 -11.51 -0.46 8.36
N ILE A 121 -11.41 0.87 8.42
CA ILE A 121 -10.20 1.61 8.79
C ILE A 121 -10.42 2.24 10.15
N THR A 122 -9.69 1.77 11.16
CA THR A 122 -9.79 2.29 12.53
C THR A 122 -8.52 3.05 12.90
N TYR A 123 -8.68 4.26 13.41
CA TYR A 123 -7.59 5.02 14.03
C TYR A 123 -7.64 4.83 15.54
N VAL A 124 -6.50 4.48 16.14
CA VAL A 124 -6.34 4.17 17.58
C VAL A 124 -5.15 4.86 18.21
#